data_AF-A0A1F4KGZ1-F1
#
_entry.id   AF-A0A1F4KGZ1-F1
#
_cell.length_a   1.000
_cell.length_b   1.000
_cell.length_c   1.000
_cell.angle_alpha   90.00
_cell.angle_beta   90.00
_cell.angle_gamma   90.00
#
_symmetry.space_group_name_H-M   'P 1'
#
loop_
_entity.id
_entity.type
_entity.pdbx_description
1 polymer ?
#
loop_
_entity_poly.entity_id
_entity_poly.type
_entity_poly.pdbx_seq_one_letter_code
_entity_poly.pdbx_strand_id
1 'polypeptide(L)'
;MALFGKTAKQWRDENPGSKGNIRDEANAAQLVCLANLETLNAHFIHQRLAQAERLTLLNQTAIGQMKLLLADVGVQRLGGKPP
;
A
#
# COMPACT_ATOMS: atom_id res chain seq x y z
N MET A 1 -5.79 0.83 5.27
CA MET A 1 -6.71 -0.33 5.33
C MET A 1 -6.32 -1.36 4.29
N ALA A 2 -6.40 -1.04 2.99
CA ALA A 2 -6.10 -2.00 1.91
C ALA A 2 -4.72 -2.69 2.02
N LEU A 3 -3.64 -1.93 2.26
CA LEU A 3 -2.30 -2.51 2.41
C LEU A 3 -1.92 -2.79 3.88
N PHE A 4 -2.13 -1.82 4.78
CA PHE A 4 -1.60 -1.87 6.15
C PHE A 4 -2.59 -2.31 7.24
N GLY A 5 -3.83 -2.66 6.88
CA GLY A 5 -4.86 -3.06 7.85
C GLY A 5 -5.34 -1.96 8.83
N LYS A 6 -4.76 -0.76 8.77
CA LYS A 6 -5.14 0.39 9.62
C LYS A 6 -5.43 1.65 8.82
N THR A 7 -6.19 2.57 9.41
CA THR A 7 -6.44 3.91 8.88
C THR A 7 -5.29 4.86 9.20
N ALA A 8 -5.19 5.97 8.47
CA ALA A 8 -4.21 7.03 8.77
C ALA A 8 -4.43 7.63 10.17
N LYS A 9 -5.68 7.63 10.67
CA LYS A 9 -5.98 8.05 12.04
C LYS A 9 -5.40 7.07 13.06
N GLN A 10 -5.73 5.79 12.94
CA GLN A 10 -5.20 4.75 13.85
C GLN A 10 -3.67 4.76 13.90
N TRP A 11 -3.01 4.88 12.75
CA TRP A 11 -1.55 4.97 12.72
C TRP A 11 -1.02 6.20 13.47
N ARG A 12 -1.65 7.38 13.34
CA ARG A 12 -1.23 8.58 14.08
C ARG A 12 -1.46 8.44 15.57
N ASP A 13 -2.60 7.85 15.96
CA ASP A 13 -2.92 7.58 17.37
C ASP A 13 -1.87 6.62 17.99
N GLU A 14 -1.38 5.64 17.22
CA GLU A 14 -0.34 4.69 17.62
C GLU A 14 1.09 5.26 17.55
N ASN A 15 1.33 6.32 16.78
CA ASN A 15 2.66 6.90 16.53
C ASN A 15 2.71 8.41 16.86
N PRO A 16 2.39 8.83 18.09
CA PRO A 16 2.21 10.25 18.44
C PRO A 16 3.49 11.10 18.32
N GLY A 17 4.67 10.47 18.31
CA GLY A 17 5.96 11.14 18.13
C GLY A 17 6.44 11.24 16.68
N SER A 18 5.76 10.58 15.73
CA SER A 18 6.16 10.64 14.33
C SER A 18 5.61 11.90 13.66
N LYS A 19 6.48 12.60 12.91
CA LYS A 19 6.11 13.79 12.13
C LYS A 19 5.50 13.45 10.76
N GLY A 20 5.64 12.19 10.33
CA GLY A 20 5.22 11.71 9.01
C GLY A 20 3.86 11.00 9.02
N ASN A 21 3.63 10.17 8.01
CA ASN A 21 2.50 9.27 7.89
C ASN A 21 2.97 7.83 7.61
N ILE A 22 2.06 6.85 7.68
CA ILE A 22 2.40 5.43 7.48
C ILE A 22 3.11 5.10 6.15
N ARG A 23 2.94 5.91 5.09
CA ARG A 23 3.62 5.74 3.81
C ARG A 23 5.12 6.04 3.92
N ASP A 24 5.51 6.95 4.82
CA ASP A 24 6.91 7.33 5.00
C ASP A 24 7.72 6.19 5.66
N GLU A 25 7.03 5.30 6.38
CA GLU A 25 7.59 4.09 6.99
C GLU A 25 7.54 2.87 6.05
N ALA A 26 7.04 3.02 4.82
CA ALA A 26 6.86 1.92 3.88
C ALA A 26 8.15 1.61 3.12
N ASN A 27 8.44 0.32 2.92
CA ASN A 27 9.55 -0.11 2.08
C ASN A 27 9.23 0.03 0.59
N ALA A 28 10.23 -0.15 -0.28
CA ALA A 28 10.08 0.00 -1.73
C ALA A 28 8.94 -0.86 -2.31
N ALA A 29 8.81 -2.13 -1.90
CA ALA A 29 7.75 -3.01 -2.37
C ALA A 29 6.35 -2.52 -1.95
N GLN A 30 6.22 -2.04 -0.72
CA GLN A 30 4.97 -1.46 -0.22
C GLN A 30 4.63 -0.16 -0.93
N LEU A 31 5.61 0.69 -1.23
CA LEU A 31 5.41 1.93 -2.00
C LEU A 31 4.94 1.65 -3.44
N VAL A 32 5.52 0.64 -4.10
CA VAL A 32 5.06 0.19 -5.43
C VAL A 32 3.62 -0.31 -5.36
N CYS A 33 3.30 -1.13 -4.36
CA CYS A 33 1.94 -1.60 -4.14
C CYS A 33 0.96 -0.42 -3.93
N LEU A 34 1.31 0.54 -3.06
CA LEU A 34 0.49 1.74 -2.82
C LEU A 34 0.22 2.55 -4.09
N ALA A 35 1.25 2.82 -4.91
CA ALA A 35 1.09 3.58 -6.14
C ALA A 35 0.11 2.90 -7.11
N ASN A 36 0.14 1.57 -7.18
CA ASN A 36 -0.82 0.82 -7.97
C ASN A 36 -2.24 0.87 -7.38
N LEU A 37 -2.38 0.74 -6.05
CA LEU A 37 -3.67 0.83 -5.37
C LEU A 37 -4.31 2.23 -5.54
N GLU A 38 -3.51 3.30 -5.51
CA GLU A 38 -3.97 4.67 -5.77
C GLU A 38 -4.56 4.80 -7.17
N THR A 39 -3.89 4.21 -8.18
CA THR A 39 -4.33 4.20 -9.57
C THR A 39 -5.63 3.39 -9.76
N LEU A 40 -5.68 2.18 -9.20
CA LEU A 40 -6.88 1.32 -9.27
C LEU A 40 -8.08 1.95 -8.56
N ASN A 41 -7.87 2.55 -7.39
CA ASN A 41 -8.95 3.21 -6.67
C ASN A 41 -9.54 4.38 -7.47
N ALA A 42 -8.71 5.16 -8.16
CA ALA A 42 -9.19 6.21 -9.07
C ALA A 42 -10.05 5.63 -10.20
N HIS A 43 -9.60 4.54 -10.82
CA HIS A 43 -10.37 3.85 -11.86
C HIS A 43 -11.72 3.32 -11.34
N PHE A 44 -11.74 2.69 -10.15
CA PHE A 44 -12.97 2.21 -9.54
C PHE A 44 -13.94 3.33 -9.14
N ILE A 45 -13.42 4.50 -8.76
CA ILE A 45 -14.24 5.71 -8.54
C ILE A 45 -14.90 6.15 -9.86
N HIS A 46 -14.15 6.16 -10.97
CA HIS A 46 -14.72 6.45 -12.30
C HIS A 46 -15.82 5.47 -12.70
N GLN A 47 -15.69 4.19 -12.33
CA GLN A 47 -16.71 3.16 -12.52
C GLN A 47 -17.90 3.27 -11.55
N ARG A 48 -17.87 4.22 -10.60
CA ARG A 48 -18.90 4.43 -9.57
C ARG A 48 -19.14 3.23 -8.64
N LEU A 49 -18.12 2.38 -8.45
CA LEU A 49 -18.20 1.29 -7.47
C LEU A 49 -18.37 1.84 -6.06
N ALA A 50 -19.10 1.16 -5.19
CA ALA A 50 -19.29 1.62 -3.81
C ALA A 50 -17.97 1.55 -3.01
N GLN A 51 -17.76 2.45 -2.05
CA GLN A 51 -16.49 2.50 -1.29
C GLN A 51 -16.13 1.15 -0.64
N ALA A 52 -17.10 0.46 -0.06
CA ALA A 52 -16.89 -0.84 0.59
C ALA A 52 -16.41 -1.90 -0.42
N GLU A 53 -17.00 -1.92 -1.61
CA GLU A 53 -16.61 -2.81 -2.70
C GLU A 53 -15.19 -2.51 -3.18
N ARG A 54 -14.87 -1.22 -3.41
CA ARG A 54 -13.52 -0.79 -3.78
C ARG A 54 -12.50 -1.22 -2.73
N LEU A 55 -12.81 -1.06 -1.45
CA LEU A 55 -11.91 -1.43 -0.37
C LEU A 55 -11.59 -2.92 -0.37
N THR A 56 -12.59 -3.77 -0.60
CA THR A 56 -12.41 -5.22 -0.72
C THR A 56 -11.50 -5.57 -1.90
N LEU A 57 -11.77 -5.02 -3.07
CA LEU A 57 -10.96 -5.25 -4.27
C LEU A 57 -9.50 -4.79 -4.06
N LEU A 58 -9.31 -3.58 -3.54
CA LEU A 58 -7.98 -3.03 -3.26
C LEU A 58 -7.21 -3.88 -2.24
N ASN A 59 -7.86 -4.40 -1.20
CA ASN A 59 -7.20 -5.27 -0.22
C ASN A 59 -6.78 -6.61 -0.85
N GLN A 60 -7.66 -7.23 -1.64
CA GLN A 60 -7.33 -8.46 -2.36
C GLN A 60 -6.16 -8.26 -3.33
N THR A 61 -6.18 -7.15 -4.10
CA THR A 61 -5.06 -6.78 -4.97
C THR A 61 -3.78 -6.56 -4.18
N ALA A 62 -3.83 -5.83 -3.05
CA ALA A 62 -2.67 -5.57 -2.21
C ALA A 62 -2.03 -6.88 -1.71
N ILE A 63 -2.84 -7.83 -1.22
CA ILE A 63 -2.37 -9.14 -0.77
C ILE A 63 -1.68 -9.90 -1.92
N GLY A 64 -2.29 -9.92 -3.10
CA GLY A 64 -1.71 -10.56 -4.28
C GLY A 64 -0.37 -9.94 -4.69
N GLN A 65 -0.31 -8.61 -4.77
CA GLN A 65 0.91 -7.88 -5.12
C GLN A 65 2.03 -8.10 -4.11
N MET A 66 1.72 -8.04 -2.80
CA MET A 66 2.73 -8.28 -1.77
C MET A 66 3.28 -9.70 -1.81
N LYS A 67 2.44 -10.71 -2.08
CA LYS A 67 2.92 -12.10 -2.25
C LYS A 67 3.94 -12.20 -3.40
N LEU A 68 3.64 -11.58 -4.53
CA LEU A 68 4.54 -11.59 -5.69
C LEU A 68 5.83 -10.82 -5.41
N LEU A 69 5.73 -9.60 -4.86
CA LEU A 69 6.88 -8.75 -4.58
C LEU A 69 7.80 -9.32 -3.49
N LEU A 70 7.27 -10.10 -2.54
CA LEU A 70 8.08 -10.77 -1.52
C LEU A 70 8.68 -12.10 -2.02
N ALA A 71 8.04 -12.76 -2.98
CA ALA A 71 8.54 -14.00 -3.59
C ALA A 71 9.62 -13.75 -4.64
N ASP A 72 9.66 -12.56 -5.25
CA ASP A 72 10.58 -12.23 -6.32
C ASP A 72 11.97 -11.79 -5.79
N VAL A 73 13.01 -12.53 -6.16
CA VAL A 73 14.41 -12.25 -5.81
C VAL A 73 14.90 -10.92 -6.43
N GLY A 74 14.27 -10.46 -7.52
CA GLY A 74 14.56 -9.18 -8.18
C GLY A 74 14.13 -7.96 -7.35
N VAL A 75 13.08 -8.07 -6.53
CA VAL A 75 12.65 -6.98 -5.63
C VAL A 75 13.68 -6.73 -4.53
N GLN A 76 14.44 -7.75 -4.10
CA GLN A 76 15.54 -7.58 -3.15
C GLN A 76 16.63 -6.64 -3.69
N ARG A 77 16.78 -6.55 -5.02
CA ARG A 77 17.74 -5.63 -5.68
C ARG A 77 17.27 -4.17 -5.67
N LEU A 78 15.98 -3.91 -5.50
CA LEU A 78 15.43 -2.55 -5.34
C LEU A 78 15.75 -1.95 -3.96
N GLY A 79 16.13 -2.80 -2.98
CA GLY A 79 16.63 -2.37 -1.67
C GLY A 79 18.11 -1.97 -1.66
N GLY A 80 18.81 -2.07 -2.80
CA GLY A 80 20.23 -1.75 -2.92
C GLY A 80 20.48 -0.24 -2.96
N LYS A 81 21.06 0.29 -1.88
CA LYS A 81 21.74 1.61 -1.89
C LYS A 81 22.90 1.53 -2.89
N PRO A 82 23.05 2.45 -3.86
CA PRO A 82 24.23 2.44 -4.72
C PRO A 82 25.49 2.84 -3.91
N PRO A 83 26.69 2.40 -4.32
CA PRO A 83 27.96 2.85 -3.73
C PRO A 83 28.19 4.34 -3.92
#